data_AF-A0A3N6B9U3-F1
#
_entry.id   AF-A0A3N6B9U3-F1
#
_cell.length_a   1.000
_cell.length_b   1.000
_cell.length_c   1.000
_cell.angle_alpha   90.00
_cell.angle_beta   90.00
_cell.angle_gamma   90.00
#
_symmetry.space_group_name_H-M   'P 1'
#
loop_
_entity.id
_entity.type
_entity.pdbx_description
1 polymer ?
#
loop_
_entity_poly.entity_id
_entity_poly.type
_entity_poly.pdbx_seq_one_letter_code
_entity_poly.pdbx_strand_id
1 'polypeptide(L)' 'WQLLNLGPKIAKRDFQPGFMVDLMQKDLRLVLETATANPTPLPATALVQQLFKSIQIQGQGREGTQALAKALEALAGI' A
#
# COMPACT_ATOMS: atom_id res chain seq x y z
N TRP A 1 -5.85 -12.00 -9.60
CA TRP A 1 -7.01 -11.17 -9.20
C TRP A 1 -6.66 -9.68 -9.09
N GLN A 2 -5.66 -9.28 -8.28
CA GLN A 2 -5.32 -7.85 -8.06
C GLN A 2 -5.09 -7.07 -9.35
N LEU A 3 -4.21 -7.55 -10.25
CA LEU A 3 -3.90 -6.86 -11.51
C LEU A 3 -5.13 -6.69 -12.41
N LEU A 4 -5.99 -7.71 -12.51
CA LEU A 4 -7.19 -7.68 -13.35
C LEU A 4 -8.23 -6.66 -12.86
N ASN A 5 -8.31 -6.41 -11.55
CA ASN A 5 -9.33 -5.53 -10.96
C ASN A 5 -8.80 -4.12 -10.67
N LEU A 6 -7.57 -4.01 -10.17
CA LEU A 6 -6.97 -2.74 -9.78
C LEU A 6 -6.18 -2.09 -10.92
N GLY A 7 -5.61 -2.88 -11.85
CA GLY A 7 -4.87 -2.35 -13.00
C GLY A 7 -5.69 -1.37 -13.85
N PRO A 8 -6.92 -1.73 -14.28
CA PRO A 8 -7.78 -0.79 -15.01
C PRO A 8 -8.15 0.47 -14.23
N LYS A 9 -8.23 0.38 -12.89
CA LYS A 9 -8.49 1.55 -12.03
C LYS A 9 -7.28 2.48 -11.98
N ILE A 10 -6.07 1.93 -11.81
CA ILE A 10 -4.82 2.70 -11.86
C ILE A 10 -4.70 3.45 -13.19
N ALA A 11 -4.91 2.75 -14.31
CA ALA A 11 -4.83 3.34 -15.65
C ALA A 11 -5.85 4.48 -15.87
N LYS A 12 -7.00 4.44 -15.20
CA LYS A 12 -8.04 5.48 -15.24
C LYS A 12 -7.88 6.54 -14.13
N ARG A 13 -6.82 6.48 -13.32
CA ARG A 13 -6.61 7.32 -12.12
C ARG A 13 -7.79 7.24 -11.12
N ASP A 14 -8.45 6.09 -11.05
CA ASP A 14 -9.51 5.80 -10.08
C ASP A 14 -8.93 5.23 -8.78
N PHE A 15 -8.84 6.11 -7.78
CA PHE A 15 -8.35 5.78 -6.44
C PHE A 15 -9.48 5.64 -5.40
N GLN A 16 -10.74 5.50 -5.84
CA GLN A 16 -11.85 5.27 -4.92
C GLN A 16 -11.65 3.95 -4.15
N PRO A 17 -11.89 3.94 -2.84
CA PRO A 17 -11.54 2.80 -2.00
C PRO A 17 -12.55 1.65 -2.15
N GLY A 18 -12.03 0.46 -2.45
CA GLY A 18 -12.66 -0.80 -2.00
C GLY A 18 -12.12 -1.24 -0.63
N PHE A 19 -10.85 -0.93 -0.37
CA PHE A 19 -10.17 -1.08 0.91
C PHE A 19 -9.15 0.04 1.06
N MET A 20 -9.13 0.74 2.21
CA MET A 20 -8.36 1.96 2.37
C MET A 20 -6.88 1.71 2.69
N VAL A 21 -6.01 2.62 2.23
CA VAL A 21 -4.57 2.65 2.58
C VAL A 21 -4.37 2.65 4.09
N ASP A 22 -5.14 3.43 4.86
CA ASP A 22 -5.03 3.48 6.32
C ASP A 22 -5.29 2.11 6.98
N LEU A 23 -6.23 1.34 6.44
CA LEU A 23 -6.57 0.01 6.95
C LEU A 23 -5.47 -1.00 6.59
N MET A 24 -4.99 -0.96 5.34
CA MET A 24 -3.88 -1.79 4.90
C MET A 24 -2.60 -1.51 5.71
N GLN A 25 -2.33 -0.24 6.01
CA GLN A 25 -1.19 0.15 6.83
C GLN A 25 -1.28 -0.39 8.26
N LYS A 26 -2.48 -0.38 8.84
CA LYS A 26 -2.75 -0.97 10.15
C LYS A 26 -2.52 -2.49 10.11
N ASP A 27 -3.02 -3.20 9.08
CA ASP A 27 -2.85 -4.66 8.97
C ASP A 27 -1.37 -5.05 8.76
N LEU A 28 -0.64 -4.35 7.88
CA LEU A 28 0.78 -4.62 7.63
C LEU A 28 1.65 -4.37 8.86
N ARG A 29 1.31 -3.36 9.69
CA ARG A 29 1.96 -3.14 10.97
C ARG A 29 1.80 -4.35 11.89
N LEU A 30 0.58 -4.88 12.03
CA LEU A 30 0.31 -6.06 12.87
C LEU A 30 1.06 -7.30 12.35
N VAL A 31 1.15 -7.48 11.03
CA VAL A 31 1.92 -8.56 10.42
C VAL A 31 3.40 -8.46 10.78
N LEU A 32 4.01 -7.28 10.67
CA LEU A 32 5.43 -7.07 10.99
C LEU A 32 5.72 -7.20 12.49
N GLU A 33 4.81 -6.74 13.36
CA GLU A 33 4.90 -6.94 14.81
C GLU A 33 4.89 -8.45 15.15
N THR A 34 3.98 -9.21 14.52
CA THR A 34 3.88 -10.67 14.71
C THR A 34 5.12 -11.39 14.21
N ALA A 35 5.66 -10.98 13.05
CA ALA A 35 6.87 -11.53 12.47
C ALA A 35 8.14 -11.22 13.27
N THR A 36 8.15 -10.10 13.99
CA THR A 36 9.22 -9.75 14.94
C THR A 36 9.14 -10.65 16.19
N ALA A 37 7.94 -10.89 16.71
CA ALA A 37 7.73 -11.79 17.84
C ALA A 37 8.02 -13.27 17.52
N ASN A 38 7.83 -13.67 16.26
CA ASN A 38 8.11 -15.01 15.74
C ASN A 38 9.18 -14.91 14.66
N PRO A 39 10.49 -14.96 14.98
CA PRO A 39 11.62 -14.52 14.15
C PRO A 39 11.57 -14.89 12.65
N THR A 40 10.72 -14.21 11.89
CA THR A 40 10.35 -14.55 10.52
C THR A 40 10.64 -13.33 9.65
N PRO A 41 11.65 -13.37 8.77
CA PRO A 41 11.98 -12.22 7.93
C PRO A 41 10.91 -12.02 6.84
N LEU A 42 10.34 -10.82 6.77
CA LEU A 42 9.34 -10.42 5.77
C LEU A 42 9.76 -9.13 5.01
N PRO A 43 10.88 -9.16 4.26
CA PRO A 43 11.44 -7.95 3.64
C PRO A 43 10.49 -7.29 2.63
N ALA A 44 9.75 -8.07 1.84
CA ALA A 44 8.79 -7.54 0.89
C ALA A 44 7.60 -6.84 1.59
N THR A 45 7.11 -7.42 2.70
CA THR A 45 6.06 -6.81 3.52
C THR A 45 6.52 -5.49 4.13
N ALA A 46 7.76 -5.44 4.64
CA ALA A 46 8.35 -4.22 5.18
C ALA A 46 8.44 -3.12 4.11
N LEU A 47 8.88 -3.47 2.89
CA LEU A 47 8.91 -2.54 1.77
C LEU A 47 7.51 -2.00 1.43
N VAL A 48 6.52 -2.88 1.27
CA VAL A 48 5.15 -2.48 0.93
C VAL A 48 4.54 -1.61 2.04
N GLN A 49 4.81 -1.91 3.31
CA GLN A 49 4.37 -1.10 4.44
C GLN A 49 4.99 0.31 4.44
N GLN A 50 6.24 0.47 4.01
CA GLN A 50 6.86 1.79 3.84
C GLN A 50 6.27 2.55 2.65
N LEU A 51 5.96 1.86 1.55
CA LEU A 51 5.28 2.48 0.41
C LEU A 51 3.87 2.96 0.77
N PHE A 52 3.08 2.18 1.52
CA PHE A 52 1.78 2.68 2.01
C PHE A 52 1.95 3.81 3.05
N LYS A 53 3.01 3.78 3.85
CA LYS A 53 3.31 4.87 4.78
C LYS A 53 3.56 6.20 4.05
N SER A 54 4.25 6.17 2.91
CA SER A 54 4.50 7.39 2.12
C SER A 54 3.20 7.99 1.58
N ILE A 55 2.27 7.15 1.09
CA ILE A 55 0.93 7.58 0.66
C ILE A 55 0.13 8.17 1.82
N GLN A 56 0.16 7.52 2.99
CA GLN A 56 -0.52 8.02 4.19
C GLN A 56 -0.01 9.42 4.60
N ILE A 57 1.30 9.64 4.58
CA ILE A 57 1.93 10.93 4.93
C ILE A 57 1.50 12.04 3.95
N GLN A 58 1.25 11.69 2.68
CA GLN A 58 0.72 12.62 1.67
C GLN A 58 -0.78 12.91 1.82
N GLY A 59 -1.42 12.45 2.90
CA GLY A 59 -2.85 12.69 3.16
C GLY A 59 -3.80 11.79 2.35
N GLN A 60 -3.28 10.77 1.67
CA GLN A 60 -4.04 9.87 0.79
C GLN A 60 -4.48 8.57 1.50
N GLY A 61 -4.54 8.58 2.84
CA GLY A 61 -4.89 7.40 3.65
C GLY A 61 -6.29 6.83 3.37
N ARG A 62 -7.22 7.66 2.88
CA ARG A 62 -8.60 7.25 2.53
C ARG A 62 -8.76 6.71 1.11
N GLU A 63 -7.69 6.73 0.31
CA GLU A 63 -7.72 6.14 -1.02
C GLU A 63 -7.67 4.61 -0.98
N GLY A 64 -8.06 3.98 -2.09
CA GLY A 64 -7.95 2.54 -2.24
C GLY A 64 -6.51 2.04 -2.26
N THR A 65 -6.28 0.76 -1.95
CA THR A 65 -4.93 0.15 -1.97
C THR A 65 -4.22 0.27 -3.32
N GLN A 66 -4.95 0.45 -4.42
CA GLN A 66 -4.36 0.75 -5.73
C GLN A 66 -3.61 2.10 -5.78
N ALA A 67 -3.79 2.98 -4.80
CA ALA A 67 -3.01 4.21 -4.62
C ALA A 67 -1.53 3.95 -4.36
N LEU A 68 -1.12 2.72 -4.06
CA LEU A 68 0.29 2.32 -4.01
C LEU A 68 1.03 2.67 -5.32
N ALA A 69 0.33 2.69 -6.46
CA ALA A 69 0.89 3.13 -7.74
C ALA A 69 1.46 4.55 -7.68
N LYS A 70 0.83 5.47 -6.92
CA LYS A 70 1.31 6.85 -6.74
C LYS A 70 2.65 6.91 -6.02
N ALA A 71 2.92 5.97 -5.12
CA ALA A 71 4.22 5.90 -4.44
C ALA A 71 5.32 5.53 -5.43
N LEU A 72 5.03 4.61 -6.35
CA LEU A 72 5.96 4.21 -7.39
C LEU A 72 6.17 5.33 -8.43
N GLU A 73 5.10 6.02 -8.83
CA GLU A 73 5.17 7.20 -9.70
C GLU A 73 6.05 8.29 -9.08
N ALA A 74 5.81 8.62 -7.79
CA ALA A 74 6.63 9.59 -7.07
C ALA A 74 8.12 9.18 -6.97
N LEU A 75 8.42 7.89 -6.77
CA LEU A 75 9.79 7.38 -6.77
C LEU A 75 10.44 7.42 -8.16
N ALA A 76 9.65 7.25 -9.22
CA ALA A 76 10.09 7.34 -10.61
C ALA A 76 10.19 8.79 -11.11
N GLY A 77 9.69 9.76 -10.35
CA GLY A 77 9.70 11.18 -10.70
C GLY A 77 8.70 11.55 -11.80
N ILE A 78 7.56 10.83 -11.87
CA ILE A 78 6.49 11.04 -12.86
C ILE A 78 5.13 11.27 -12.22
#